data_AF-A0A0S2VZG7-F1
#
_entry.id   AF-A0A0S2VZG7-F1
#
_cell.length_a   1.000
_cell.length_b   1.000
_cell.length_c   1.000
_cell.angle_alpha   90.00
_cell.angle_beta   90.00
_cell.angle_gamma   90.00
#
_symmetry.space_group_name_H-M   'P 1'
#
loop_
_entity.id
_entity.type
_entity.pdbx_description
1 polymer ?
#
loop_
_entity_poly.entity_id
_entity_poly.type
_entity_poly.pdbx_seq_one_letter_code
_entity_poly.pdbx_strand_id
1 'polypeptide(L)' 'MKQLGNLALVCAQRPDVLMQIYGGMATVHVGEGPERAALSTGWENDETIQKIIRELNFGRYAAHVEKKEKEGAA' A
#
# COMPACT_ATOMS: atom_id res chain seq x y z
N MET A 1 -0.89 17.05 6.31
CA MET A 1 -0.39 15.95 7.18
C MET A 1 -1.48 15.04 7.73
N LYS A 2 -2.77 15.23 7.47
CA LYS A 2 -3.80 14.32 8.03
C LYS A 2 -3.82 12.96 7.33
N GLN A 3 -3.41 12.89 6.07
CA GLN A 3 -3.55 11.66 5.28
C GLN A 3 -2.39 10.69 5.46
N LEU A 4 -1.22 11.13 5.94
CA LEU A 4 -0.08 10.24 6.17
C LEU A 4 -0.40 9.18 7.24
N GLY A 5 -1.09 9.57 8.31
CA GLY A 5 -1.56 8.63 9.34
C GLY A 5 -2.60 7.64 8.80
N ASN A 6 -3.53 8.10 7.96
CA ASN A 6 -4.50 7.22 7.31
C ASN A 6 -3.81 6.22 6.37
N LEU A 7 -2.81 6.68 5.62
CA LEU A 7 -2.01 5.80 4.76
C LEU A 7 -1.28 4.76 5.58
N ALA A 8 -0.66 5.15 6.70
CA ALA A 8 0.00 4.22 7.61
C ALA A 8 -0.96 3.13 8.13
N LEU A 9 -2.19 3.51 8.50
CA LEU A 9 -3.22 2.55 8.94
C LEU A 9 -3.65 1.58 7.83
N VAL A 10 -3.76 2.04 6.58
CA VAL A 10 -4.06 1.18 5.43
C VAL A 10 -2.91 0.19 5.18
N CYS A 11 -1.66 0.69 5.16
CA CYS A 11 -0.49 -0.15 4.97
C CYS A 11 -0.31 -1.17 6.12
N ALA A 12 -0.55 -0.77 7.37
CA ALA A 12 -0.39 -1.65 8.54
C ALA A 12 -1.36 -2.85 8.54
N GLN A 13 -2.49 -2.75 7.85
CA GLN A 13 -3.47 -3.83 7.73
C GLN A 13 -3.18 -4.77 6.56
N ARG A 14 -2.11 -4.54 5.80
CA ARG A 14 -1.83 -5.22 4.53
C ARG A 14 -0.44 -5.86 4.54
N PRO A 15 -0.35 -7.20 4.62
CA PRO A 15 0.95 -7.89 4.68
C PRO A 15 1.74 -7.78 3.37
N ASP A 16 1.06 -7.53 2.25
CA ASP A 16 1.64 -7.33 0.93
C ASP A 16 2.16 -5.90 0.71
N VAL A 17 2.11 -5.03 1.72
CA VAL A 17 2.45 -3.60 1.58
C VAL A 17 3.53 -3.18 2.56
N LEU A 18 4.55 -2.46 2.08
CA LEU A 18 5.55 -1.79 2.91
C LEU A 18 5.52 -0.28 2.69
N MET A 19 5.33 0.47 3.76
CA MET A 19 5.51 1.92 3.77
C MET A 19 6.87 2.30 4.32
N GLN A 20 7.59 3.16 3.60
CA GLN A 20 8.85 3.76 4.01
C GLN A 20 8.71 5.28 4.02
N ILE A 21 9.28 5.94 5.03
CA ILE A 21 9.40 7.39 5.09
C ILE A 21 10.88 7.74 5.17
N TYR A 22 11.38 8.50 4.20
CA TYR A 22 12.78 8.91 4.16
C TYR A 22 12.95 10.19 3.34
N GLY A 23 13.77 11.13 3.81
CA GLY A 23 14.10 12.34 3.06
C GLY A 23 12.90 13.23 2.68
N GLY A 24 11.86 13.27 3.52
CA GLY A 24 10.61 14.01 3.23
C GLY A 24 9.66 13.29 2.26
N MET A 25 9.98 12.07 1.84
CA MET A 25 9.14 11.26 0.96
C MET A 25 8.46 10.14 1.74
N ALA A 26 7.21 9.85 1.38
CA ALA A 26 6.51 8.63 1.72
C ALA A 26 6.46 7.73 0.48
N THR A 27 7.04 6.54 0.58
CA THR A 27 7.05 5.52 -0.48
C THR A 27 6.28 4.30 0.00
N VAL A 28 5.23 3.94 -0.73
CA VAL A 28 4.46 2.72 -0.53
C VAL A 28 4.87 1.73 -1.58
N HIS A 29 5.17 0.52 -1.15
CA HIS A 29 5.45 -0.56 -2.07
C HIS A 29 4.45 -1.70 -1.90
N VAL A 30 4.04 -2.29 -3.01
CA VAL A 30 2.95 -3.28 -3.06
C VAL A 30 3.42 -4.55 -3.77
N GLY A 31 3.19 -5.70 -3.15
CA GLY A 31 3.59 -7.02 -3.64
C GLY A 31 4.95 -7.48 -3.10
N GLU A 32 5.41 -8.62 -3.61
CA GLU A 32 6.65 -9.29 -3.20
C GLU A 32 7.64 -9.43 -4.37
N GLY A 33 8.93 -9.59 -4.06
CA GLY A 33 9.96 -9.85 -5.06
C GLY A 33 10.32 -8.65 -5.95
N PRO A 34 11.01 -8.89 -7.08
CA PRO A 34 11.50 -7.83 -7.97
C PRO A 34 10.39 -7.07 -8.71
N GLU A 35 9.18 -7.63 -8.81
CA GLU A 35 8.03 -7.03 -9.48
C GLU A 35 7.22 -6.09 -8.57
N ARG A 36 7.68 -5.87 -7.33
CA ARG A 36 7.01 -5.02 -6.35
C ARG A 36 6.88 -3.58 -6.87
N ALA A 37 5.64 -3.13 -7.00
CA ALA A 37 5.34 -1.76 -7.42
C ALA A 37 5.73 -0.75 -6.33
N ALA A 38 6.09 0.47 -6.73
CA ALA A 38 6.40 1.56 -5.80
C ALA A 38 5.63 2.84 -6.18
N LEU A 39 5.00 3.46 -5.19
CA LEU A 39 4.28 4.72 -5.27
C LEU A 39 4.95 5.70 -4.30
N SER A 40 5.44 6.84 -4.79
CA SER A 40 6.13 7.82 -3.95
C SER A 40 5.50 9.20 -4.05
N THR A 41 5.45 9.91 -2.93
CA THR A 41 5.03 11.31 -2.87
C THR A 41 5.66 12.00 -1.66
N GLY A 42 5.65 13.34 -1.62
CA GLY A 42 6.04 14.08 -0.43
C GLY A 42 5.12 13.72 0.74
N TRP A 43 5.67 13.47 1.92
CA TRP A 43 4.92 13.10 3.13
C TRP A 43 3.87 14.15 3.57
N GLU A 44 4.01 15.40 3.10
CA GLU A 44 3.12 16.52 3.32
C GLU A 44 2.02 16.66 2.26
N ASN A 45 2.14 15.96 1.12
CA ASN A 45 1.22 16.06 -0.02
C ASN A 45 -0.05 15.23 0.20
N ASP A 46 -0.97 15.79 1.00
CA ASP A 46 -2.21 15.10 1.39
C ASP A 46 -3.07 14.68 0.17
N GLU A 47 -3.06 15.44 -0.94
CA GLU A 47 -3.84 15.11 -2.13
C GLU A 47 -3.32 13.83 -2.81
N THR A 48 -2.01 13.72 -2.99
CA THR A 48 -1.40 12.55 -3.61
C THR A 48 -1.47 11.34 -2.68
N ILE A 49 -1.29 11.54 -1.37
CA ILE A 49 -1.50 10.48 -0.38
C ILE A 49 -2.94 9.96 -0.45
N GLN A 50 -3.94 10.83 -0.58
CA GLN A 50 -5.33 10.40 -0.71
C GLN A 50 -5.58 9.58 -2.00
N LYS A 51 -4.90 9.92 -3.10
CA LYS A 51 -4.95 9.12 -4.35
C LYS A 51 -4.32 7.74 -4.13
N ILE A 52 -3.17 7.67 -3.47
CA ILE A 52 -2.51 6.39 -3.13
C ILE A 52 -3.44 5.52 -2.25
N ILE A 53 -4.06 6.10 -1.22
CA ILE A 53 -5.03 5.38 -0.37
C ILE A 53 -6.19 4.81 -1.21
N ARG A 54 -6.74 5.58 -2.15
CA ARG A 54 -7.81 5.10 -3.04
C ARG A 54 -7.35 3.95 -3.92
N GLU A 55 -6.15 4.04 -4.48
CA GLU A 55 -5.59 2.96 -5.30
C GLU A 55 -5.37 1.67 -4.50
N LEU A 56 -4.91 1.79 -3.25
CA LEU A 56 -4.73 0.66 -2.34
C LEU A 56 -6.06 0.03 -1.90
N ASN A 57 -7.13 0.81 -1.77
CA ASN A 57 -8.41 0.29 -1.28
C ASN A 57 -9.33 -0.20 -2.40
N PHE A 58 -9.34 0.48 -3.54
CA PHE A 58 -10.35 0.30 -4.60
C PHE A 58 -9.78 0.27 -6.02
N GLY A 59 -8.50 0.58 -6.19
CA GLY A 59 -7.87 0.71 -7.50
C GLY A 59 -7.01 -0.48 -7.87
N ARG A 60 -5.95 -0.21 -8.64
CA ARG A 60 -5.06 -1.25 -9.21
C ARG A 60 -4.43 -2.15 -8.15
N TYR A 61 -4.22 -1.60 -6.96
CA TYR A 61 -3.53 -2.26 -5.85
C TYR A 61 -4.51 -2.68 -4.75
N ALA A 62 -5.81 -2.71 -5.03
CA ALA A 62 -6.77 -3.30 -4.11
C ALA A 62 -6.34 -4.72 -3.78
N ALA A 63 -6.39 -5.08 -2.50
CA ALA A 63 -6.15 -6.45 -2.09
C ALA A 63 -7.25 -7.32 -2.73
N HIS A 64 -6.95 -7.93 -3.87
CA HIS A 64 -7.72 -9.06 -4.33
C HIS A 64 -7.46 -10.14 -3.29
N VAL A 65 -8.50 -10.45 -2.50
CA VAL A 65 -8.52 -11.69 -1.76
C VAL A 65 -8.51 -12.77 -2.83
N GLU A 66 -7.33 -13.14 -3.32
CA GLU A 66 -7.11 -14.50 -3.77
C GLU A 66 -7.50 -15.31 -2.54
N LYS A 67 -8.71 -15.86 -2.60
CA LYS A 67 -9.07 -16.98 -1.75
C LYS A 67 -7.90 -17.94 -1.90
N LYS A 68 -7.05 -18.00 -0.89
CA LYS A 68 -6.26 -19.21 -0.63
C LYS A 68 -7.28 -20.28 -0.25
N GLU A 69 -8.03 -20.75 -1.26
CA GLU A 69 -8.34 -22.17 -1.37
C GLU A 69 -6.99 -22.86 -1.51
N LYS A 70 -6.28 -22.99 -0.39
CA LYS A 70 -5.47 -24.17 -0.14
C LYS A 70 -6.53 -25.18 0.30
N GLU A 71 -6.98 -26.13 -0.53
CA GLU A 71 -6.14 -27.23 -1.01
C GLU A 71 -5.07 -27.59 0.03
N GLY A 72 -5.52 -27.97 1.23
CA GLY A 72 -5.14 -29.28 1.76
C GLY A 72 -6.26 -30.23 1.30
N ALA A 73 -6.16 -30.95 0.19
CA ALA A 73 -5.11 -31.87 -0.24
C ALA A 73 -4.85 -32.95 0.83
N ALA A 74 -5.47 -34.10 0.55
CA ALA A 74 -5.32 -35.45 1.12
C ALA A 74 -5.96 -35.73 2.50
#